data_AF-A0A3M1EMP7-F1
#
_entry.id   AF-A0A3M1EMP7-F1
#
_cell.length_a   1.000
_cell.length_b   1.000
_cell.length_c   1.000
_cell.angle_alpha   90.00
_cell.angle_beta   90.00
_cell.angle_gamma   90.00
#
_symmetry.space_group_name_H-M   'P 1'
#
loop_
_entity.id
_entity.type
_entity.pdbx_description
1 polymer ?
#
loop_
_entity_poly.entity_id
_entity_poly.type
_entity_poly.pdbx_seq_one_letter_code
_entity_poly.pdbx_strand_id
1 'polypeptide(L)' 'VYAETLPIAERLYLTRIEREIPGDTFFPEFDEGAWSIVRREAHPEADLPHTFLVYERRNSRREEGR' A
#
# COMPACT_ATOMS: atom_id res chain seq x y z
N VAL A 1 -8.11 0.11 -13.45
CA VAL A 1 -6.70 0.59 -13.40
C VAL A 1 -5.95 0.07 -12.16
N TYR A 2 -6.18 0.57 -10.93
CA TYR A 2 -5.38 0.12 -9.76
C TYR A 2 -5.44 -1.40 -9.52
N ALA A 3 -6.63 -2.00 -9.63
CA ALA A 3 -6.82 -3.44 -9.49
C ALA A 3 -6.06 -4.26 -10.55
N GLU A 4 -5.88 -3.72 -11.76
CA GLU A 4 -5.18 -4.39 -12.86
C GLU A 4 -3.66 -4.24 -12.74
N THR A 5 -3.18 -3.15 -12.14
CA THR A 5 -1.75 -2.89 -11.94
C THR A 5 -1.20 -3.49 -10.66
N LEU A 6 -2.05 -3.74 -9.65
CA LEU A 6 -1.65 -4.30 -8.36
C LEU A 6 -0.86 -5.63 -8.47
N PRO A 7 -1.20 -6.60 -9.35
CA PRO A 7 -0.45 -7.86 -9.47
C PRO A 7 0.97 -7.71 -10.02
N ILE A 8 1.23 -6.66 -10.79
CA ILE A 8 2.54 -6.36 -11.41
C ILE A 8 3.29 -5.24 -10.69
N ALA A 9 2.69 -4.62 -9.67
CA ALA A 9 3.34 -3.60 -8.88
C ALA A 9 4.39 -4.22 -7.95
N GLU A 10 5.56 -3.58 -7.85
CA GLU A 10 6.61 -3.97 -6.90
C GLU A 10 6.57 -3.13 -5.62
N ARG A 11 6.02 -1.91 -5.71
CA ARG A 11 5.96 -0.94 -4.62
C ARG A 11 4.64 -0.17 -4.64
N LEU A 12 4.05 0.02 -3.47
CA LEU A 12 2.86 0.86 -3.26
C LEU A 12 3.23 2.08 -2.42
N TYR A 13 2.78 3.24 -2.87
CA TYR A 13 2.87 4.50 -2.12
C TYR A 13 1.45 4.87 -1.71
N LEU A 14 1.14 4.75 -0.43
CA LEU A 14 -0.20 4.98 0.11
C LEU A 14 -0.17 6.12 1.13
N THR A 15 -1.16 6.99 1.06
CA THR A 15 -1.43 7.99 2.10
C THR A 15 -2.70 7.58 2.83
N ARG A 16 -2.56 7.18 4.09
CA ARG A 16 -3.68 6.79 4.94
C ARG A 16 -4.16 8.02 5.70
N ILE A 17 -5.40 8.44 5.42
CA ILE A 17 -6.07 9.53 6.13
C ILE A 17 -7.01 8.91 7.17
N GLU A 18 -6.92 9.33 8.43
CA GLU A 18 -7.79 8.83 9.50
C GLU A 18 -9.14 9.56 9.54
N ARG A 19 -9.79 9.67 8.38
CA ARG A 19 -11.14 10.21 8.23
C ARG A 19 -11.96 9.39 7.27
N GLU A 20 -13.23 9.22 7.61
CA GLU A 20 -14.24 8.71 6.69
C GLU A 20 -14.60 9.82 5.70
N ILE A 21 -14.25 9.60 4.44
CA ILE A 21 -14.58 10.50 3.33
C ILE A 21 -15.56 9.73 2.43
N PRO A 22 -16.73 10.32 2.09
CA PRO A 22 -17.64 9.70 1.14
C PRO A 22 -16.94 9.61 -0.23
N GLY A 23 -16.84 8.37 -0.74
CA GLY A 23 -16.22 8.06 -2.01
C GLY A 23 -16.98 6.97 -2.74
N ASP A 24 -17.02 7.07 -4.06
CA ASP A 24 -17.59 6.11 -5.01
C ASP A 24 -16.53 5.12 -5.54
N THR A 25 -15.25 5.37 -5.25
CA THR A 25 -14.10 4.56 -5.66
C THR A 25 -13.22 4.21 -4.46
N PHE A 26 -12.87 2.93 -4.34
CA PHE A 26 -12.02 2.42 -3.27
C PHE A 26 -10.73 1.81 -3.83
N PHE A 27 -9.66 1.89 -3.04
CA PHE A 27 -8.43 1.15 -3.36
C PHE A 27 -8.73 -0.36 -3.29
N PRO A 28 -8.26 -1.17 -4.26
CA PRO A 28 -8.51 -2.60 -4.26
C PRO A 28 -7.93 -3.25 -2.99
N GLU A 29 -8.64 -4.24 -2.47
CA GLU A 29 -8.11 -5.08 -1.39
C GLU A 29 -6.86 -5.80 -1.89
N PHE A 30 -5.82 -5.84 -1.05
CA PHE A 30 -4.56 -6.50 -1.36
C PHE A 30 -4.15 -7.42 -0.21
N ASP A 31 -3.56 -8.56 -0.54
CA ASP A 31 -3.10 -9.54 0.45
C ASP A 31 -1.95 -8.97 1.28
N GLU A 32 -2.20 -8.60 2.53
CA GLU A 32 -1.18 -8.09 3.45
C GLU A 32 0.01 -9.06 3.65
N GLY A 33 -0.19 -10.36 3.42
CA GLY A 33 0.89 -11.36 3.45
C GLY A 33 1.89 -11.21 2.29
N ALA A 34 1.44 -10.67 1.15
CA ALA A 34 2.25 -10.43 -0.04
C ALA A 34 3.02 -9.11 -0.02
N TRP A 35 2.79 -8.25 0.98
CA TRP A 35 3.39 -6.91 1.06
C TRP A 35 4.07 -6.69 2.43
N SER A 36 5.13 -5.88 2.44
CA SER A 36 5.84 -5.45 3.65
C SER A 36 5.93 -3.94 3.69
N ILE A 37 5.62 -3.33 4.83
CA ILE A 37 5.84 -1.89 5.03
C ILE A 37 7.34 -1.66 5.17
N VAL A 38 7.90 -0.86 4.27
CA VAL A 38 9.33 -0.49 4.29
C VAL A 38 9.57 0.95 4.70
N ARG A 39 8.53 1.79 4.64
CA ARG A 39 8.54 3.14 5.19
C ARG A 39 7.17 3.47 5.76
N ARG A 40 7.17 4.08 6.94
CA ARG A 40 5.99 4.63 7.59
C ARG A 40 6.35 5.99 8.18
N GLU A 41 5.61 7.01 7.79
CA GLU A 41 5.83 8.38 8.24
C GLU A 41 4.49 9.00 8.63
N ALA A 42 4.29 9.21 9.93
CA ALA A 42 3.05 9.78 10.46
C ALA A 42 3.17 11.30 10.54
N HIS A 43 2.13 11.99 10.07
CA HIS A 43 1.98 13.44 10.10
C HIS A 43 0.71 13.81 10.87
N PRO A 44 0.70 13.64 12.21
CA PRO A 44 -0.47 13.95 13.03
C PRO A 44 -0.72 15.47 13.16
N GLU A 45 0.31 16.29 12.94
CA GLU A 45 0.25 17.75 13.09
C GLU A 45 -0.18 18.49 11.81
N ALA A 46 -0.39 17.77 10.71
CA ALA A 46 -0.89 18.35 9.47
C ALA A 46 -2.36 18.78 9.61
N ASP A 47 -2.79 19.77 8.81
CA ASP A 47 -4.20 20.19 8.74
C ASP A 47 -5.17 19.03 8.53
N LEU A 48 -4.71 17.99 7.82
CA LEU A 48 -5.37 16.70 7.72
C LEU A 48 -4.42 15.60 8.22
N PRO A 49 -4.64 15.05 9.42
CA PRO A 49 -3.80 13.97 9.96
C PRO A 49 -3.74 12.78 9.01
N HIS A 50 -2.53 12.39 8.62
CA HIS A 50 -2.31 11.29 7.70
C HIS A 50 -1.01 10.55 7.98
N THR A 51 -0.89 9.34 7.43
CA THR A 51 0.33 8.54 7.48
C THR A 51 0.72 8.17 6.06
N PHE A 52 1.95 8.52 5.65
CA PHE A 52 2.55 7.98 4.43
C PHE A 52 3.08 6.57 4.70
N LEU A 53 2.68 5.64 3.87
CA LEU A 53 3.07 4.24 3.92
C LEU A 53 3.68 3.86 2.57
N VAL A 54 4.87 3.26 2.60
CA VAL A 54 5.47 2.62 1.43
C VAL A 54 5.50 1.13 1.70
N TYR A 55 4.83 0.38 0.84
CA TYR A 55 4.87 -1.07 0.84
C TYR A 55 5.75 -1.55 -0.29
N GLU A 56 6.56 -2.58 -0.03
CA GLU A 56 7.23 -3.35 -1.07
C GLU A 56 6.65 -4.76 -1.09
N ARG A 57 6.55 -5.32 -2.29
CA ARG A 57 6.08 -6.68 -2.45
C ARG A 57 7.08 -7.62 -1.78
N ARG A 58 6.60 -8.52 -0.92
CA ARG A 58 7.39 -9.67 -0.50
C ARG A 58 7.55 -10.53 -1.73
N ASN A 59 8.69 -10.37 -2.40
CA ASN A 59 9.14 -11.37 -3.33
C ASN A 59 9.36 -12.64 -2.50
N SER A 60 8.34 -13.50 -2.46
CA SER A 60 8.56 -14.92 -2.36
C SER A 60 9.31 -15.28 -3.63
N ARG A 61 10.63 -15.03 -3.64
CA ARG A 61 11.52 -15.66 -4.59
C ARG A 61 11.31 -17.14 -4.33
N ARG A 62 10.44 -17.76 -5.13
CA ARG A 62 10.53 -19.17 -5.42
C ARG A 62 11.97 -19.28 -5.91
N GLU A 63 12.83 -19.83 -5.07
CA GLU A 63 14.05 -20.46 -5.53
C GLU A 63 13.58 -21.56 -6.49
N GLU A 64 13.35 -21.19 -7.74
CA GLU A 64 13.30 -22.14 -8.84
C GLU A 64 14.73 -22.65 -8.98
N GLY A 65 14.98 -23.73 -8.25
CA GLY A 65 16.16 -24.54 -8.44
C GLY A 65 16.27 -24.94 -9.91
N ARG A 66 17.43 -24.66 -10.47
CA ARG A 66 17.95 -25.40 -11.61
C ARG A 66 19.40 -25.72 -11.38
#